data_AF-A0A846ZU03-F1
#
_entry.id   AF-A0A846ZU03-F1
#
_cell.length_a   1.000
_cell.length_b   1.000
_cell.length_c   1.000
_cell.angle_alpha   90.00
_cell.angle_beta   90.00
_cell.angle_gamma   90.00
#
_symmetry.space_group_name_H-M   'P 1'
#
loop_
_entity.id
_entity.type
_entity.pdbx_description
1 polymer ?
#
loop_
_entity_poly.entity_id
_entity_poly.type
_entity_poly.pdbx_seq_one_letter_code
_entity_poly.pdbx_strand_id
1 'polypeptide(L)'
;LLTFRTDEEWQTADRKRISIPAFFRILLLYVVVPLLAIYTLVLIIYLIKTVLTGEGRELLEPLILSYSIAVIMVFFLISEIEGKYPAICRFVFPKIMGVIALYQLIVSLIKAGNEGVLFADYFLILFSAFAVVAAVTMSILKKEKNHIHILILTAFALFSILPLVNFYGVSVRSQQQVLVDTLEKNGMLQGKDVVASESVSKESQIVITRAAEFLNRQGELDAVINVPGQDTKYFENFRALFGFEPNYGYEQYYGDPKLRGIYIDRSQAIPLGDADYVVWSGIFVSDAGNTVTELGTFTHEGTDYTVQAEIVNGDCNIVLIDSTGMKLITAEVTGDIEKIIPSESDGKPETVAPEQMSLVFKGDGVLMKVYLMSVNLYDREDYNVRFEIDPMVLITFTETEAE
;
A
#
# COMPACT_ATOMS: atom_id res chain seq x y z
N LEU A 1 -9.73 -54.16 -57.19
CA LEU A 1 -10.47 -52.89 -57.37
C LEU A 1 -10.25 -52.03 -56.14
N LEU A 2 -9.09 -51.37 -56.08
CA LEU A 2 -8.72 -50.38 -55.07
C LEU A 2 -8.50 -49.09 -55.86
N THR A 3 -9.53 -48.26 -55.97
CA THR A 3 -9.42 -46.92 -56.53
C THR A 3 -8.81 -46.02 -55.48
N PHE A 4 -7.57 -45.59 -55.73
CA PHE A 4 -6.92 -44.47 -55.05
C PHE A 4 -7.84 -43.26 -55.13
N ARG A 5 -8.35 -42.84 -53.96
CA ARG A 5 -9.07 -41.57 -53.78
C ARG A 5 -8.00 -40.48 -53.73
N THR A 6 -8.06 -39.55 -54.66
CA THR A 6 -7.03 -38.54 -54.95
C THR A 6 -6.80 -37.60 -53.77
N ASP A 7 -5.52 -37.26 -53.54
CA ASP A 7 -4.99 -36.33 -52.52
C ASP A 7 -5.49 -34.87 -52.67
N GLU A 8 -6.35 -34.58 -53.64
CA GLU A 8 -6.90 -33.24 -53.90
C GLU A 8 -8.06 -32.84 -52.95
N GLU A 9 -8.80 -33.81 -52.38
CA GLU A 9 -9.90 -33.50 -51.44
C GLU A 9 -9.39 -33.04 -50.05
N TRP A 10 -8.18 -33.41 -49.65
CA TRP A 10 -7.61 -32.98 -48.35
C TRP A 10 -6.99 -31.57 -48.40
N GLN A 11 -6.59 -31.08 -49.58
CA GLN A 11 -5.99 -29.74 -49.69
C GLN A 11 -7.02 -28.59 -49.70
N THR A 12 -8.31 -28.89 -49.93
CA THR A 12 -9.34 -27.86 -50.04
C THR A 12 -10.18 -27.68 -48.77
N ALA A 13 -10.14 -28.61 -47.82
CA ALA A 13 -10.92 -28.55 -46.58
C ALA A 13 -10.23 -27.78 -45.42
N ASP A 14 -8.91 -27.62 -45.44
CA ASP A 14 -8.13 -27.17 -44.27
C ASP A 14 -7.66 -25.71 -44.27
N ARG A 15 -8.21 -24.87 -45.16
CA ARG A 15 -8.01 -23.40 -45.16
C ARG A 15 -9.20 -22.60 -44.65
N LYS A 16 -10.00 -23.15 -43.72
CA LYS A 16 -10.76 -22.27 -42.83
C LYS A 16 -9.79 -21.64 -41.85
N ARG A 17 -9.12 -20.56 -42.29
CA ARG A 17 -8.51 -19.58 -41.38
C ARG A 17 -9.57 -19.26 -40.34
N ILE A 18 -9.29 -19.55 -39.07
CA ILE A 18 -10.12 -19.13 -37.95
C ILE A 18 -10.14 -17.60 -37.99
N SER A 19 -11.11 -17.03 -38.70
CA SER A 19 -11.23 -15.59 -38.86
C SER A 19 -11.89 -15.04 -37.62
N ILE A 20 -11.23 -14.09 -36.96
CA ILE A 20 -11.80 -13.36 -35.83
C ILE A 20 -13.19 -12.83 -36.21
N PRO A 21 -14.25 -13.09 -35.40
CA PRO A 21 -15.58 -12.57 -35.68
C PRO A 21 -15.59 -11.05 -35.86
N ALA A 22 -16.40 -10.55 -36.79
CA ALA A 22 -16.44 -9.12 -37.12
C ALA A 22 -16.71 -8.22 -35.91
N PHE A 23 -17.58 -8.68 -34.99
CA PHE A 23 -17.85 -8.00 -33.73
C PHE A 23 -16.58 -7.83 -32.87
N PHE A 24 -15.78 -8.89 -32.70
CA PHE A 24 -14.55 -8.84 -31.90
C PHE A 24 -13.50 -7.93 -32.53
N ARG A 25 -13.41 -7.91 -33.86
CA ARG A 25 -12.57 -6.95 -34.60
C ARG A 25 -12.97 -5.50 -34.31
N ILE A 26 -14.28 -5.20 -34.28
CA ILE A 26 -14.77 -3.85 -33.99
C ILE A 26 -14.45 -3.47 -32.55
N LEU A 27 -14.73 -4.37 -31.60
CA LEU A 27 -14.43 -4.15 -30.18
C LEU A 27 -12.94 -3.85 -29.95
N LEU A 28 -12.05 -4.70 -30.48
CA LEU A 28 -10.60 -4.51 -30.28
C LEU A 28 -10.10 -3.21 -30.89
N LEU A 29 -10.49 -2.89 -32.13
CA LEU A 29 -9.93 -1.74 -32.86
C LEU A 29 -10.57 -0.41 -32.49
N TYR A 30 -11.85 -0.37 -32.13
CA TYR A 30 -12.59 0.87 -31.90
C TYR A 30 -12.92 1.13 -30.44
N VAL A 31 -12.72 0.17 -29.54
CA VAL A 31 -12.88 0.36 -28.09
C VAL A 31 -11.55 0.17 -27.37
N VAL A 32 -10.94 -1.01 -27.50
CA VAL A 32 -9.74 -1.35 -26.71
C VAL A 32 -8.52 -0.53 -27.13
N VAL A 33 -8.25 -0.42 -28.43
CA VAL A 33 -7.11 0.36 -28.93
C VAL A 33 -7.22 1.86 -28.61
N PRO A 34 -8.37 2.54 -28.81
CA PRO A 34 -8.54 3.93 -28.39
C PRO A 34 -8.40 4.12 -26.88
N LEU A 35 -8.93 3.20 -26.06
CA LEU A 35 -8.76 3.25 -24.62
C LEU A 35 -7.27 3.15 -24.22
N LEU A 36 -6.53 2.24 -24.87
CA LEU A 36 -5.09 2.12 -24.69
C LEU A 36 -4.33 3.39 -25.10
N ALA A 37 -4.79 4.09 -26.15
CA ALA A 37 -4.24 5.37 -26.57
C ALA A 37 -4.46 6.47 -25.52
N ILE A 38 -5.67 6.55 -24.93
CA ILE A 38 -5.96 7.47 -23.83
C ILE A 38 -5.08 7.14 -22.61
N TYR A 39 -4.95 5.86 -22.26
CA TYR A 39 -4.06 5.45 -21.18
C TYR A 39 -2.60 5.86 -21.48
N THR A 40 -2.12 5.62 -22.69
CA THR A 40 -0.78 6.06 -23.12
C THR A 40 -0.59 7.57 -22.94
N LEU A 41 -1.60 8.36 -23.33
CA LEU A 41 -1.56 9.82 -23.21
C LEU A 41 -1.47 10.27 -21.74
N VAL A 42 -2.36 9.75 -20.88
CA VAL A 42 -2.36 10.07 -19.45
C VAL A 42 -1.05 9.66 -18.79
N LEU A 43 -0.53 8.47 -19.13
CA LEU A 43 0.72 7.97 -18.59
C LEU A 43 1.92 8.85 -18.98
N ILE A 44 1.96 9.31 -20.24
CA ILE A 44 3.02 10.24 -20.70
C ILE A 44 2.93 11.57 -19.94
N ILE A 45 1.73 12.11 -19.74
CA ILE A 45 1.53 13.35 -18.97
C ILE A 45 2.04 13.17 -17.53
N TYR A 46 1.69 12.06 -16.88
CA TYR A 46 2.17 11.74 -15.54
C TYR A 46 3.69 11.57 -15.48
N LEU A 47 4.28 10.85 -16.45
CA LEU A 47 5.72 10.66 -16.52
C LEU A 47 6.46 12.00 -16.68
N ILE A 48 5.96 12.89 -17.56
CA ILE A 48 6.52 14.23 -17.72
C ILE A 48 6.40 15.03 -16.42
N LYS A 49 5.23 15.01 -15.77
CA LYS A 49 5.03 15.69 -14.48
C LYS A 49 6.04 15.20 -13.44
N THR A 50 6.17 13.89 -13.26
CA THR A 50 7.10 13.30 -12.28
C THR A 50 8.56 13.60 -12.58
N VAL A 51 8.97 13.65 -13.86
CA VAL A 51 10.33 14.04 -14.23
C VAL A 51 10.61 15.52 -13.91
N LEU A 52 9.60 16.39 -14.03
CA LEU A 52 9.74 17.83 -13.77
C LEU A 52 9.63 18.21 -12.29
N THR A 53 8.68 17.63 -11.55
CA THR A 53 8.42 17.99 -10.14
C THR A 53 9.14 17.07 -9.16
N GLY A 54 9.55 15.88 -9.58
CA GLY A 54 10.08 14.84 -8.71
C GLY A 54 9.02 14.09 -7.89
N GLU A 55 7.77 14.56 -7.90
CA GLU A 55 6.66 14.03 -7.09
C GLU A 55 5.92 12.87 -7.78
N GLY A 56 5.25 12.03 -6.98
CA GLY A 56 4.33 11.00 -7.47
C GLY A 56 4.99 9.77 -8.09
N ARG A 57 6.27 9.50 -7.77
CA ARG A 57 7.00 8.32 -8.27
C ARG A 57 6.34 7.00 -7.86
N GLU A 58 5.82 6.92 -6.65
CA GLU A 58 5.18 5.71 -6.09
C GLU A 58 3.93 5.30 -6.87
N LEU A 59 3.16 6.27 -7.37
CA LEU A 59 1.98 6.01 -8.21
C LEU A 59 2.37 5.60 -9.64
N LEU A 60 3.54 6.02 -10.11
CA LEU A 60 3.98 5.77 -11.48
C LEU A 60 4.37 4.31 -11.72
N GLU A 61 4.98 3.66 -10.73
CA GLU A 61 5.42 2.25 -10.82
C GLU A 61 4.27 1.29 -11.20
N PRO A 62 3.14 1.22 -10.47
CA PRO A 62 2.03 0.33 -10.83
C PRO A 62 1.32 0.72 -12.14
N LEU A 63 1.32 2.01 -12.50
CA LEU A 63 0.75 2.49 -13.76
C LEU A 63 1.59 2.00 -14.96
N ILE A 64 2.92 2.12 -14.90
CA ILE A 64 3.79 1.63 -15.97
C ILE A 64 3.69 0.11 -16.12
N LEU A 65 3.62 -0.62 -15.00
CA LEU A 65 3.46 -2.07 -14.99
C LEU A 65 2.15 -2.49 -15.68
N SER A 66 1.02 -1.96 -15.23
CA SER A 66 -0.30 -2.29 -15.79
C SER A 66 -0.45 -1.84 -17.24
N TYR A 67 0.11 -0.68 -17.62
CA TYR A 67 0.18 -0.23 -19.01
C TYR A 67 0.93 -1.21 -19.90
N SER A 68 2.11 -1.66 -19.46
CA SER A 68 2.93 -2.60 -20.23
C SER A 68 2.21 -3.93 -20.45
N ILE A 69 1.51 -4.44 -19.42
CA ILE A 69 0.66 -5.63 -19.54
C ILE A 69 -0.46 -5.39 -20.58
N ALA A 70 -1.13 -4.25 -20.51
CA ALA A 70 -2.21 -3.90 -21.45
C ALA A 70 -1.70 -3.82 -22.89
N VAL A 71 -0.54 -3.19 -23.14
CA VAL A 71 0.07 -3.12 -24.48
C VAL A 71 0.41 -4.52 -25.00
N ILE A 72 1.05 -5.36 -24.18
CA ILE A 72 1.40 -6.74 -24.55
C ILE A 72 0.14 -7.55 -24.89
N MET A 73 -0.89 -7.45 -24.06
CA MET A 73 -2.16 -8.15 -24.27
C MET A 73 -2.84 -7.69 -25.57
N VAL A 74 -2.97 -6.38 -25.77
CA VAL A 74 -3.58 -5.80 -26.97
C VAL A 74 -2.78 -6.18 -28.21
N PHE A 75 -1.44 -6.16 -28.15
CA PHE A 75 -0.59 -6.59 -29.25
C PHE A 75 -0.93 -8.00 -29.73
N PHE A 76 -1.09 -8.97 -28.82
CA PHE A 76 -1.47 -10.33 -29.20
C PHE A 76 -2.90 -10.40 -29.74
N LEU A 77 -3.85 -9.69 -29.12
CA LEU A 77 -5.25 -9.70 -29.55
C LEU A 77 -5.43 -9.17 -30.97
N ILE A 78 -4.68 -8.14 -31.38
CA ILE A 78 -4.77 -7.56 -32.72
C ILE A 78 -3.80 -8.20 -33.73
N SER A 79 -3.00 -9.19 -33.31
CA SER A 79 -1.96 -9.79 -34.15
C SER A 79 -2.48 -10.54 -35.37
N GLU A 80 -3.66 -11.15 -35.27
CA GLU A 80 -4.32 -11.86 -36.37
C GLU A 80 -5.24 -10.96 -37.22
N ILE A 81 -5.42 -9.69 -36.84
CA ILE A 81 -6.26 -8.76 -37.60
C ILE A 81 -5.44 -8.14 -38.74
N GLU A 82 -5.89 -8.38 -39.97
CA GLU A 82 -5.30 -7.77 -41.17
C GLU A 82 -5.83 -6.34 -41.38
N GLY A 83 -4.95 -5.44 -41.81
CA GLY A 83 -5.28 -4.05 -42.12
C GLY A 83 -4.17 -3.06 -41.78
N LYS A 84 -4.22 -1.86 -42.37
CA LYS A 84 -3.25 -0.79 -42.13
C LYS A 84 -3.29 -0.29 -40.67
N TYR A 85 -4.49 -0.07 -40.13
CA TYR A 85 -4.66 0.44 -38.77
C TYR A 85 -4.11 -0.51 -37.68
N PRO A 86 -4.48 -1.80 -37.62
CA PRO A 86 -3.87 -2.77 -36.69
C PRO A 86 -2.35 -2.90 -36.87
N ALA A 87 -1.84 -2.78 -38.09
CA ALA A 87 -0.39 -2.82 -38.35
C ALA A 87 0.33 -1.60 -37.73
N ILE A 88 -0.24 -0.40 -37.85
CA ILE A 88 0.30 0.81 -37.20
C ILE A 88 0.28 0.65 -35.68
N CYS A 89 -0.84 0.21 -35.10
CA CYS A 89 -0.95 0.01 -33.65
C CYS A 89 0.10 -0.97 -33.12
N ARG A 90 0.30 -2.12 -33.80
CA ARG A 90 1.34 -3.10 -33.44
C ARG A 90 2.77 -2.56 -33.55
N PHE A 91 2.98 -1.53 -34.35
CA PHE A 91 4.28 -0.92 -34.50
C PHE A 91 4.53 0.22 -33.51
N VAL A 92 3.49 0.99 -33.18
CA VAL A 92 3.61 2.19 -32.34
C VAL A 92 3.56 1.85 -30.85
N PHE A 93 2.56 1.09 -30.39
CA PHE A 93 2.36 0.84 -28.96
C PHE A 93 3.54 0.12 -28.31
N PRO A 94 4.10 -0.98 -28.88
CA PRO A 94 5.25 -1.64 -28.26
C PRO A 94 6.48 -0.73 -28.15
N LYS A 95 6.68 0.21 -29.08
CA LYS A 95 7.79 1.16 -29.00
C LYS A 95 7.63 2.16 -27.87
N ILE A 96 6.44 2.74 -27.74
CA ILE A 96 6.14 3.67 -26.64
C ILE A 96 6.28 2.93 -25.30
N MET A 97 5.70 1.74 -25.18
CA MET A 97 5.87 0.86 -24.03
C MET A 97 7.34 0.60 -23.73
N GLY A 98 8.15 0.27 -24.74
CA GLY A 98 9.58 0.00 -24.55
C GLY A 98 10.36 1.18 -23.99
N VAL A 99 10.07 2.40 -24.45
CA VAL A 99 10.69 3.63 -23.92
C VAL A 99 10.28 3.87 -22.46
N ILE A 100 9.00 3.73 -22.15
CA ILE A 100 8.48 3.92 -20.79
C ILE A 100 9.03 2.84 -19.83
N ALA A 101 9.06 1.57 -20.26
CA ALA A 101 9.62 0.46 -19.49
C ALA A 101 11.13 0.62 -19.29
N LEU A 102 11.87 1.16 -20.27
CA LEU A 102 13.29 1.44 -20.12
C LEU A 102 13.53 2.54 -19.07
N TYR A 103 12.73 3.60 -19.07
CA TYR A 103 12.76 4.61 -18.02
C TYR A 103 12.54 3.97 -16.64
N GLN A 104 11.50 3.16 -16.49
CA GLN A 104 11.22 2.46 -15.22
C GLN A 104 12.36 1.56 -14.79
N LEU A 105 12.97 0.81 -15.73
CA LEU A 105 14.11 -0.05 -15.44
C LEU A 105 15.29 0.75 -14.90
N ILE A 106 15.63 1.88 -15.53
CA ILE A 106 16.73 2.75 -15.09
C ILE A 106 16.45 3.30 -13.70
N VAL A 107 15.25 3.82 -13.45
CA VAL A 107 14.86 4.36 -12.14
C VAL A 107 14.95 3.27 -11.06
N SER A 108 14.45 2.08 -11.35
CA SER A 108 14.46 0.95 -10.41
C SER A 108 15.89 0.49 -10.11
N LEU A 109 16.78 0.49 -11.10
CA LEU A 109 18.21 0.15 -10.90
C LEU A 109 18.94 1.21 -10.07
N ILE A 110 18.63 2.49 -10.24
CA ILE A 110 19.21 3.57 -9.41
C ILE A 110 18.74 3.43 -7.96
N LYS A 111 17.44 3.20 -7.74
CA LYS A 111 16.87 2.94 -6.40
C LYS A 111 17.54 1.73 -5.75
N ALA A 112 17.63 0.63 -6.49
CA ALA A 112 18.29 -0.60 -6.04
C ALA A 112 19.77 -0.39 -5.65
N GLY A 113 20.48 0.50 -6.34
CA GLY A 113 21.87 0.83 -6.02
C GLY A 113 22.03 1.65 -4.72
N ASN A 114 21.02 2.45 -4.35
CA ASN A 114 21.09 3.32 -3.18
C ASN A 114 20.47 2.68 -1.92
N GLU A 115 19.36 1.98 -2.08
CA GLU A 115 18.53 1.44 -0.98
C GLU A 115 18.61 -0.08 -0.87
N GLY A 116 19.29 -0.72 -1.83
CA GLY A 116 19.24 -2.17 -2.03
C GLY A 116 17.95 -2.63 -2.70
N VAL A 117 17.85 -3.94 -2.91
CA VAL A 117 16.74 -4.58 -3.61
C VAL A 117 15.79 -5.22 -2.61
N LEU A 118 14.54 -4.75 -2.50
CA LEU A 118 13.47 -5.49 -1.82
C LEU A 118 12.76 -6.44 -2.79
N PHE A 119 11.88 -7.30 -2.25
CA PHE A 119 11.14 -8.27 -3.06
C PHE A 119 10.31 -7.60 -4.18
N ALA A 120 9.67 -6.47 -3.87
CA ALA A 120 8.91 -5.70 -4.87
C ALA A 120 9.81 -5.11 -5.96
N ASP A 121 10.94 -4.51 -5.57
CA ASP A 121 11.90 -3.93 -6.52
C ASP A 121 12.46 -4.98 -7.47
N TYR A 122 12.72 -6.21 -6.97
CA TYR A 122 13.18 -7.32 -7.79
C TYR A 122 12.21 -7.62 -8.95
N PHE A 123 10.92 -7.79 -8.64
CA PHE A 123 9.92 -8.08 -9.67
C PHE A 123 9.68 -6.90 -10.60
N LEU A 124 9.79 -5.68 -10.09
CA LEU A 124 9.68 -4.46 -10.89
C LEU A 124 10.83 -4.35 -11.91
N ILE A 125 12.08 -4.58 -11.48
CA ILE A 125 13.26 -4.62 -12.35
C ILE A 125 13.12 -5.72 -13.39
N LEU A 126 12.78 -6.94 -12.97
CA LEU A 126 12.67 -8.09 -13.84
C LEU A 126 11.56 -7.90 -14.89
N PHE A 127 10.39 -7.42 -14.48
CA PHE A 127 9.30 -7.12 -15.40
C PHE A 127 9.65 -5.98 -16.35
N SER A 128 10.28 -4.90 -15.87
CA SER A 128 10.67 -3.78 -16.74
C SER A 128 11.68 -4.23 -17.80
N ALA A 129 12.65 -5.07 -17.42
CA ALA A 129 13.59 -5.68 -18.35
C ALA A 129 12.87 -6.58 -19.37
N PHE A 130 11.93 -7.41 -18.92
CA PHE A 130 11.08 -8.21 -19.81
C PHE A 130 10.31 -7.33 -20.80
N ALA A 131 9.66 -6.25 -20.34
CA ALA A 131 8.87 -5.35 -21.16
C ALA A 131 9.74 -4.65 -22.23
N VAL A 132 10.96 -4.24 -21.89
CA VAL A 132 11.93 -3.71 -22.86
C VAL A 132 12.29 -4.74 -23.92
N VAL A 133 12.62 -5.97 -23.52
CA VAL A 133 12.93 -7.06 -24.46
C VAL A 133 11.72 -7.36 -25.35
N ALA A 134 10.53 -7.48 -24.76
CA ALA A 134 9.28 -7.70 -25.47
C ALA A 134 8.98 -6.57 -26.48
N ALA A 135 9.17 -5.30 -26.10
CA ALA A 135 9.01 -4.16 -26.99
C ALA A 135 9.91 -4.26 -28.23
N VAL A 136 11.19 -4.62 -28.02
CA VAL A 136 12.17 -4.80 -29.09
C VAL A 136 11.76 -5.95 -30.01
N THR A 137 11.42 -7.11 -29.44
CA THR A 137 11.04 -8.28 -30.24
C THR A 137 9.73 -8.07 -30.99
N MET A 138 8.73 -7.45 -30.37
CA MET A 138 7.45 -7.10 -31.01
C MET A 138 7.62 -6.10 -32.16
N SER A 139 8.62 -5.22 -32.07
CA SER A 139 8.90 -4.21 -33.09
C SER A 139 9.66 -4.77 -34.30
N ILE A 140 10.43 -5.85 -34.13
CA ILE A 140 11.32 -6.39 -35.16
C ILE A 140 10.79 -7.70 -35.77
N LEU A 141 10.22 -8.58 -34.95
CA LEU A 141 9.79 -9.91 -35.38
C LEU A 141 8.48 -9.84 -36.15
N LYS A 142 8.38 -10.69 -37.19
CA LYS A 142 7.12 -10.90 -37.91
C LYS A 142 6.10 -11.59 -36.99
N LYS A 143 4.81 -11.34 -37.22
CA LYS A 143 3.69 -11.93 -36.46
C LYS A 143 3.73 -13.47 -36.35
N GLU A 144 4.30 -14.16 -37.33
CA GLU A 144 4.48 -15.62 -37.35
C GLU A 144 5.36 -16.13 -36.19
N LYS A 145 6.21 -15.25 -35.64
CA LYS A 145 7.13 -15.57 -34.54
C LYS A 145 6.59 -15.14 -33.18
N ASN A 146 5.27 -14.92 -33.06
CA ASN A 146 4.66 -14.50 -31.80
C ASN A 146 4.94 -15.47 -30.63
N HIS A 147 5.13 -16.76 -30.90
CA HIS A 147 5.51 -17.77 -29.89
C HIS A 147 6.84 -17.46 -29.16
N ILE A 148 7.76 -16.68 -29.75
CA ILE A 148 9.03 -16.29 -29.12
C ILE A 148 8.79 -15.47 -27.85
N HIS A 149 7.75 -14.65 -27.80
CA HIS A 149 7.43 -13.84 -26.62
C HIS A 149 7.00 -14.69 -25.43
N ILE A 150 6.31 -15.82 -25.68
CA ILE A 150 5.96 -16.79 -24.64
C ILE A 150 7.24 -17.41 -24.11
N LEU A 151 8.17 -17.81 -24.98
CA LEU A 151 9.47 -18.35 -24.56
C LEU A 151 10.27 -17.35 -23.73
N ILE A 152 10.29 -16.07 -24.11
CA ILE A 152 10.95 -15.01 -23.35
C ILE A 152 10.29 -14.85 -21.98
N LEU A 153 8.96 -14.77 -21.92
CA LEU A 153 8.23 -14.67 -20.65
C LEU A 153 8.53 -15.87 -19.75
N THR A 154 8.50 -17.10 -20.30
CA THR A 154 8.87 -18.32 -19.57
C THR A 154 10.31 -18.27 -19.09
N ALA A 155 11.25 -17.78 -19.89
CA ALA A 155 12.65 -17.65 -19.48
C ALA A 155 12.81 -16.70 -18.29
N PHE A 156 12.14 -15.54 -18.31
CA PHE A 156 12.15 -14.58 -17.20
C PHE A 156 11.46 -15.16 -15.95
N ALA A 157 10.34 -15.88 -16.11
CA ALA A 157 9.65 -16.53 -15.00
C ALA A 157 10.48 -17.67 -14.38
N LEU A 158 11.23 -18.44 -15.19
CA LEU A 158 12.16 -19.44 -14.67
C LEU A 158 13.33 -18.76 -13.96
N PHE A 159 13.85 -17.67 -14.52
CA PHE A 159 14.92 -16.88 -13.91
C PHE A 159 14.56 -16.40 -12.52
N SER A 160 13.29 -16.02 -12.26
CA SER A 160 12.87 -15.52 -10.94
C SER A 160 12.84 -16.56 -9.82
N ILE A 161 12.89 -17.86 -10.15
CA ILE A 161 12.79 -18.96 -9.19
C ILE A 161 14.15 -19.64 -8.98
N LEU A 162 15.14 -19.40 -9.85
CA LEU A 162 16.47 -20.01 -9.75
C LEU A 162 17.14 -19.68 -8.40
N PRO A 163 17.68 -20.67 -7.66
CA PRO A 163 18.13 -20.47 -6.28
C PRO A 163 19.13 -19.33 -6.03
N LEU A 164 19.97 -19.00 -7.02
CA LEU A 164 21.02 -17.99 -6.87
C LEU A 164 20.59 -16.56 -7.26
N VAL A 165 19.53 -16.46 -8.08
CA VAL A 165 19.08 -15.20 -8.67
C VAL A 165 17.62 -14.91 -8.37
N ASN A 166 16.96 -15.75 -7.56
CA ASN A 166 15.58 -15.55 -7.15
C ASN A 166 15.44 -14.29 -6.30
N PHE A 167 14.18 -13.85 -6.18
CA PHE A 167 13.84 -12.64 -5.42
C PHE A 167 14.35 -12.71 -3.98
N TYR A 168 14.26 -13.87 -3.31
CA TYR A 168 14.68 -14.02 -1.91
C TYR A 168 16.19 -13.81 -1.74
N GLY A 169 17.00 -14.59 -2.45
CA GLY A 169 18.45 -14.57 -2.33
C GLY A 169 19.08 -13.26 -2.79
N VAL A 170 18.54 -12.63 -3.85
CA VAL A 170 18.99 -11.31 -4.30
C VAL A 170 18.67 -10.25 -3.27
N SER A 171 17.44 -10.22 -2.74
CA SER A 171 17.04 -9.21 -1.76
C SER A 171 17.76 -9.37 -0.42
N VAL A 172 17.90 -10.60 0.10
CA VAL A 172 18.65 -10.84 1.34
C VAL A 172 20.10 -10.40 1.19
N ARG A 173 20.81 -10.84 0.13
CA ARG A 173 22.21 -10.45 -0.09
C ARG A 173 22.35 -8.94 -0.27
N SER A 174 21.42 -8.31 -0.99
CA SER A 174 21.44 -6.87 -1.18
C SER A 174 21.25 -6.12 0.14
N GLN A 175 20.32 -6.53 0.99
CA GLN A 175 20.05 -5.88 2.27
C GLN A 175 21.16 -6.16 3.30
N GLN A 176 21.78 -7.34 3.26
CA GLN A 176 23.00 -7.66 3.99
C GLN A 176 24.13 -6.69 3.63
N GLN A 177 24.37 -6.50 2.34
CA GLN A 177 25.39 -5.56 1.85
C GLN A 177 25.08 -4.12 2.27
N VAL A 178 23.84 -3.66 2.10
CA VAL A 178 23.41 -2.32 2.51
C VAL A 178 23.64 -2.10 4.01
N LEU A 179 23.27 -3.06 4.85
CA LEU A 179 23.47 -2.96 6.30
C LEU A 179 24.95 -2.90 6.66
N VAL A 180 25.76 -3.84 6.15
CA VAL A 180 27.19 -3.91 6.43
C VAL A 180 27.91 -2.65 5.97
N ASP A 181 27.70 -2.22 4.72
CA ASP A 181 28.35 -1.03 4.16
C ASP A 181 27.99 0.23 4.95
N THR A 182 26.73 0.34 5.39
CA THR A 182 26.28 1.50 6.16
C THR A 182 26.86 1.51 7.57
N LEU A 183 26.93 0.34 8.24
CA LEU A 183 27.55 0.24 9.56
C LEU A 183 29.07 0.50 9.47
N GLU A 184 29.77 -0.06 8.50
CA GLU A 184 31.21 0.16 8.29
C GLU A 184 31.52 1.63 8.00
N LYS A 185 30.74 2.26 7.10
CA LYS A 185 30.88 3.69 6.76
C LYS A 185 30.71 4.60 7.98
N ASN A 186 29.88 4.21 8.94
CA ASN A 186 29.65 4.95 10.17
C ASN A 186 30.55 4.49 11.34
N GLY A 187 31.52 3.60 11.10
CA GLY A 187 32.43 3.08 12.14
C GLY A 187 31.73 2.23 13.20
N MET A 188 30.58 1.66 12.87
CA MET A 188 29.71 0.90 13.77
C MET A 188 29.91 -0.61 13.69
N LEU A 189 30.86 -1.10 12.89
CA LEU A 189 31.08 -2.53 12.72
C LEU A 189 32.54 -2.89 12.99
N GLN A 190 32.76 -3.81 13.93
CA GLN A 190 34.06 -4.43 14.19
C GLN A 190 33.95 -5.94 13.97
N GLY A 191 34.25 -6.39 12.75
CA GLY A 191 33.98 -7.77 12.34
C GLY A 191 32.47 -8.00 12.23
N LYS A 192 31.88 -8.76 13.15
CA LYS A 192 30.42 -8.94 13.26
C LYS A 192 29.80 -8.20 14.44
N ASP A 193 30.61 -7.62 15.32
CA ASP A 193 30.11 -6.93 16.49
C ASP A 193 29.73 -5.50 16.12
N VAL A 194 28.49 -5.12 16.46
CA VAL A 194 28.01 -3.75 16.26
C VAL A 194 28.47 -2.89 17.44
N VAL A 195 29.09 -1.76 17.11
CA VAL A 195 29.44 -0.71 18.06
C VAL A 195 28.34 0.33 18.03
N ALA A 196 27.49 0.33 19.05
CA ALA A 196 26.39 1.27 19.21
C ALA A 196 26.90 2.73 19.16
N SER A 197 26.20 3.59 18.42
CA SER A 197 26.57 5.00 18.25
C SER A 197 25.33 5.89 18.14
N GLU A 198 25.24 6.88 19.03
CA GLU A 198 24.18 7.90 19.02
C GLU A 198 24.43 9.01 17.97
N SER A 199 25.66 9.12 17.43
CA SER A 199 26.06 10.22 16.54
C SER A 199 25.88 9.93 15.04
N VAL A 200 25.15 8.88 14.69
CA VAL A 200 24.91 8.44 13.31
C VAL A 200 23.95 9.41 12.61
N SER A 201 24.21 9.73 11.34
CA SER A 201 23.33 10.64 10.59
C SER A 201 21.91 10.08 10.45
N LYS A 202 20.89 10.93 10.39
CA LYS A 202 19.49 10.51 10.25
C LYS A 202 19.27 9.63 9.03
N GLU A 203 19.92 9.95 7.91
CA GLU A 203 19.86 9.14 6.68
C GLU A 203 20.43 7.73 6.92
N SER A 204 21.55 7.64 7.62
CA SER A 204 22.17 6.35 7.95
C SER A 204 21.33 5.57 8.95
N GLN A 205 20.70 6.23 9.93
CA GLN A 205 19.75 5.59 10.84
C GLN A 205 18.59 4.96 10.07
N ILE A 206 18.03 5.66 9.09
CA ILE A 206 16.93 5.15 8.25
C ILE A 206 17.34 3.90 7.48
N VAL A 207 18.51 3.94 6.84
CA VAL A 207 19.03 2.81 6.07
C VAL A 207 19.28 1.60 6.97
N ILE A 208 19.92 1.80 8.13
CA ILE A 208 20.19 0.74 9.11
C ILE A 208 18.88 0.15 9.62
N THR A 209 17.92 0.97 10.07
CA THR A 209 16.62 0.51 10.58
C THR A 209 15.90 -0.37 9.56
N ARG A 210 15.76 0.11 8.31
CA ARG A 210 15.03 -0.62 7.26
C ARG A 210 15.71 -1.93 6.88
N ALA A 211 17.03 -1.91 6.69
CA ALA A 211 17.79 -3.11 6.29
C ALA A 211 17.81 -4.15 7.43
N ALA A 212 18.06 -3.72 8.66
CA ALA A 212 18.10 -4.61 9.82
C ALA A 212 16.73 -5.24 10.10
N GLU A 213 15.64 -4.46 9.99
CA GLU A 213 14.28 -5.01 10.12
C GLU A 213 13.91 -5.98 9.02
N PHE A 214 14.28 -5.66 7.77
CA PHE A 214 14.05 -6.56 6.66
C PHE A 214 14.72 -7.91 6.92
N LEU A 215 16.01 -7.89 7.28
CA LEU A 215 16.77 -9.09 7.58
C LEU A 215 16.26 -9.82 8.82
N ASN A 216 15.88 -9.10 9.88
CA ASN A 216 15.30 -9.68 11.09
C ASN A 216 14.00 -10.42 10.79
N ARG A 217 13.10 -9.83 9.99
CA ARG A 217 11.86 -10.49 9.54
C ARG A 217 12.11 -11.74 8.70
N GLN A 218 13.24 -11.77 7.96
CA GLN A 218 13.63 -12.93 7.18
C GLN A 218 14.43 -13.97 7.98
N GLY A 219 14.81 -13.69 9.23
CA GLY A 219 15.70 -14.54 10.02
C GLY A 219 17.15 -14.55 9.51
N GLU A 220 17.59 -13.46 8.86
CA GLU A 220 18.88 -13.36 8.15
C GLU A 220 19.79 -12.26 8.71
N LEU A 221 19.43 -11.66 9.85
CA LEU A 221 20.19 -10.58 10.47
C LEU A 221 21.48 -11.09 11.13
N ASP A 222 21.41 -12.24 11.79
CA ASP A 222 22.54 -12.89 12.46
C ASP A 222 23.60 -13.43 11.48
N ALA A 223 23.24 -13.57 10.21
CA ALA A 223 24.19 -13.89 9.14
C ALA A 223 25.29 -12.83 9.00
N VAL A 224 24.99 -11.56 9.26
CA VAL A 224 25.92 -10.43 9.05
C VAL A 224 26.38 -9.72 10.32
N ILE A 225 25.55 -9.68 11.36
CA ILE A 225 25.90 -9.05 12.64
C ILE A 225 25.60 -9.97 13.82
N ASN A 226 26.34 -9.83 14.92
CA ASN A 226 26.04 -10.54 16.15
C ASN A 226 24.86 -9.85 16.85
N VAL A 227 23.75 -10.56 17.02
CA VAL A 227 22.56 -10.08 17.71
C VAL A 227 22.54 -10.64 19.14
N PRO A 228 22.69 -9.80 20.19
CA PRO A 228 22.66 -10.28 21.57
C PRO A 228 21.23 -10.68 21.97
N GLY A 229 21.06 -11.94 22.39
CA GLY A 229 19.79 -12.49 22.84
C GLY A 229 18.86 -12.84 21.68
N GLN A 230 18.81 -14.12 21.30
CA GLN A 230 17.98 -14.62 20.19
C GLN A 230 16.47 -14.64 20.48
N ASP A 231 16.03 -14.10 21.62
CA ASP A 231 14.64 -14.17 22.07
C ASP A 231 13.87 -12.90 21.69
N THR A 232 13.11 -12.99 20.59
CA THR A 232 11.84 -12.29 20.23
C THR A 232 11.68 -10.78 20.42
N LYS A 233 12.69 -10.05 20.91
CA LYS A 233 12.62 -8.65 21.34
C LYS A 233 13.50 -7.73 20.50
N TYR A 234 13.59 -7.99 19.20
CA TYR A 234 14.37 -7.17 18.26
C TYR A 234 14.10 -5.67 18.41
N PHE A 235 12.82 -5.28 18.51
CA PHE A 235 12.44 -3.87 18.67
C PHE A 235 12.85 -3.29 20.03
N GLU A 236 12.73 -4.06 21.12
CA GLU A 236 13.14 -3.59 22.46
C GLU A 236 14.66 -3.47 22.58
N ASN A 237 15.41 -4.31 21.85
CA ASN A 237 16.87 -4.34 21.87
C ASN A 237 17.51 -3.49 20.76
N PHE A 238 16.73 -2.87 19.87
CA PHE A 238 17.25 -2.14 18.72
C PHE A 238 18.20 -1.01 19.15
N ARG A 239 17.75 -0.18 20.11
CA ARG A 239 18.59 0.90 20.65
C ARG A 239 19.83 0.39 21.36
N ALA A 240 19.74 -0.74 22.06
CA ALA A 240 20.91 -1.34 22.72
C ALA A 240 21.95 -1.83 21.68
N LEU A 241 21.50 -2.33 20.53
CA LEU A 241 22.35 -2.85 19.47
C LEU A 241 22.99 -1.72 18.64
N PHE A 242 22.20 -0.74 18.20
CA PHE A 242 22.65 0.28 17.25
C PHE A 242 22.97 1.64 17.90
N GLY A 243 22.49 1.89 19.12
CA GLY A 243 22.71 3.15 19.84
C GLY A 243 21.69 4.24 19.51
N PHE A 244 20.64 3.96 18.75
CA PHE A 244 19.58 4.92 18.43
C PHE A 244 18.22 4.22 18.31
N GLU A 245 17.12 4.96 18.42
CA GLU A 245 15.76 4.41 18.22
C GLU A 245 15.48 4.17 16.73
N PRO A 246 14.67 3.15 16.35
CA PRO A 246 14.31 2.92 14.95
C PRO A 246 13.85 4.20 14.24
N ASN A 247 14.51 4.55 13.13
CA ASN A 247 14.18 5.75 12.36
C ASN A 247 13.62 5.32 10.99
N TYR A 248 12.37 5.67 10.71
CA TYR A 248 11.73 5.32 9.44
C TYR A 248 11.75 6.47 8.42
N GLY A 249 12.30 7.62 8.81
CA GLY A 249 12.28 8.83 7.99
C GLY A 249 10.94 9.54 8.02
N TYR A 250 10.07 9.24 9.00
CA TYR A 250 8.82 9.97 9.18
C TYR A 250 9.02 11.38 9.71
N GLU A 251 10.24 11.75 10.10
CA GLU A 251 10.58 13.11 10.54
C GLU A 251 10.31 14.19 9.49
N GLN A 252 10.29 13.85 8.20
CA GLN A 252 9.87 14.79 7.15
C GLN A 252 8.36 15.06 7.15
N TYR A 253 7.57 14.18 7.76
CA TYR A 253 6.13 14.35 8.00
C TYR A 253 5.84 14.90 9.39
N TYR A 254 6.75 14.70 10.36
CA TYR A 254 6.70 15.37 11.65
C TYR A 254 6.99 16.86 11.47
N GLY A 255 6.01 17.68 11.81
CA GLY A 255 6.07 19.10 11.56
C GLY A 255 5.39 19.58 10.27
N ASP A 256 4.71 18.69 9.54
CA ASP A 256 3.66 19.11 8.62
C ASP A 256 2.48 19.58 9.47
N PRO A 257 2.16 20.89 9.54
CA PRO A 257 1.06 21.40 10.38
C PRO A 257 -0.29 20.79 9.97
N LYS A 258 -0.35 20.17 8.77
CA LYS A 258 -1.51 19.51 8.22
C LYS A 258 -1.72 18.09 8.73
N LEU A 259 -0.73 17.48 9.37
CA LEU A 259 -0.81 16.15 9.96
C LEU A 259 -0.53 16.26 11.45
N ARG A 260 -1.58 16.12 12.26
CA ARG A 260 -1.49 16.33 13.70
C ARG A 260 -2.07 15.15 14.46
N GLY A 261 -1.34 14.63 15.44
CA GLY A 261 -1.84 13.58 16.33
C GLY A 261 -1.88 14.08 17.78
N ILE A 262 -3.01 13.90 18.45
CA ILE A 262 -3.18 14.14 19.89
C ILE A 262 -3.44 12.79 20.53
N TYR A 263 -2.58 12.38 21.46
CA TYR A 263 -2.63 11.07 22.10
C TYR A 263 -2.89 11.23 23.59
N ILE A 264 -3.69 10.32 24.15
CA ILE A 264 -3.82 10.22 25.60
C ILE A 264 -2.47 9.79 26.21
N ASP A 265 -2.12 10.36 27.36
CA ASP A 265 -0.91 9.97 28.10
C ASP A 265 -1.05 8.57 28.68
N ARG A 266 -0.49 7.58 27.98
CA ARG A 266 -0.50 6.17 28.38
C ARG A 266 0.40 5.85 29.57
N SER A 267 1.22 6.81 30.05
CA SER A 267 1.98 6.63 31.29
C SER A 267 1.11 6.81 32.54
N GLN A 268 -0.07 7.42 32.39
CA GLN A 268 -1.05 7.63 33.46
C GLN A 268 -2.16 6.58 33.39
N ALA A 269 -2.64 6.14 34.55
CA ALA A 269 -3.73 5.17 34.63
C ALA A 269 -5.06 5.81 34.21
N ILE A 270 -5.84 5.11 33.39
CA ILE A 270 -7.18 5.55 32.98
C ILE A 270 -8.21 4.90 33.92
N PRO A 271 -8.94 5.68 34.74
CA PRO A 271 -9.93 5.12 35.65
C PRO A 271 -11.17 4.64 34.89
N LEU A 272 -11.49 3.36 35.00
CA LEU A 272 -12.66 2.76 34.36
C LEU A 272 -13.98 2.96 35.14
N GLY A 273 -13.89 3.27 36.44
CA GLY A 273 -15.08 3.43 37.29
C GLY A 273 -15.94 2.17 37.36
N ASP A 274 -17.25 2.35 37.47
CA ASP A 274 -18.26 1.29 37.52
C ASP A 274 -18.83 0.98 36.11
N ALA A 275 -17.96 0.92 35.10
CA ALA A 275 -18.37 0.57 33.75
C ALA A 275 -18.77 -0.91 33.66
N ASP A 276 -19.97 -1.18 33.13
CA ASP A 276 -20.44 -2.54 32.87
C ASP A 276 -19.78 -3.13 31.61
N TYR A 277 -19.60 -2.27 30.60
CA TYR A 277 -19.06 -2.67 29.30
C TYR A 277 -18.04 -1.65 28.77
N VAL A 278 -17.04 -2.16 28.04
CA VAL A 278 -16.09 -1.36 27.28
C VAL A 278 -16.12 -1.81 25.83
N VAL A 279 -16.27 -0.85 24.92
CA VAL A 279 -16.15 -1.05 23.48
C VAL A 279 -15.05 -0.13 22.96
N TRP A 280 -14.15 -0.67 22.13
CA TRP A 280 -13.05 0.08 21.55
C TRP A 280 -12.88 -0.28 20.08
N SER A 281 -12.97 0.72 19.21
CA SER A 281 -12.74 0.61 17.78
C SER A 281 -12.37 1.97 17.20
N GLY A 282 -11.57 1.99 16.14
CA GLY A 282 -11.21 3.23 15.43
C GLY A 282 -12.35 3.75 14.56
N ILE A 283 -12.49 5.07 14.47
CA ILE A 283 -13.50 5.77 13.68
C ILE A 283 -12.82 6.76 12.74
N PHE A 284 -13.14 6.65 11.45
CA PHE A 284 -12.71 7.61 10.43
C PHE A 284 -13.85 8.60 10.14
N VAL A 285 -13.68 9.86 10.50
CA VAL A 285 -14.70 10.90 10.30
C VAL A 285 -14.42 11.64 9.00
N SER A 286 -15.33 11.50 8.04
CA SER A 286 -15.27 12.10 6.71
C SER A 286 -16.33 13.17 6.55
N ASP A 287 -15.99 14.29 5.91
CA ASP A 287 -16.96 15.34 5.54
C ASP A 287 -17.87 14.90 4.38
N ALA A 288 -17.45 13.87 3.65
CA ALA A 288 -18.18 13.31 2.52
C ALA A 288 -19.04 12.12 2.94
N GLY A 289 -20.36 12.25 2.76
CA GLY A 289 -21.33 11.17 2.90
C GLY A 289 -21.77 10.91 4.34
N ASN A 290 -22.74 10.00 4.48
CA ASN A 290 -23.19 9.51 5.77
C ASN A 290 -22.74 8.06 5.94
N THR A 291 -22.12 7.74 7.07
CA THR A 291 -21.66 6.38 7.36
C THR A 291 -22.11 5.96 8.74
N VAL A 292 -22.47 4.68 8.88
CA VAL A 292 -22.74 4.05 10.17
C VAL A 292 -21.76 2.90 10.32
N THR A 293 -20.99 2.90 11.40
CA THR A 293 -19.97 1.89 11.69
C THR A 293 -20.26 1.26 13.03
N GLU A 294 -20.46 -0.06 13.06
CA GLU A 294 -20.55 -0.81 14.32
C GLU A 294 -19.18 -0.81 15.02
N LEU A 295 -19.16 -0.38 16.28
CA LEU A 295 -17.95 -0.38 17.11
C LEU A 295 -17.87 -1.63 17.98
N GLY A 296 -19.02 -2.18 18.38
CA GLY A 296 -19.12 -3.44 19.12
C GLY A 296 -20.52 -3.70 19.63
N THR A 297 -20.73 -4.93 20.11
CA THR A 297 -22.02 -5.43 20.62
C THR A 297 -21.84 -6.12 21.97
N PHE A 298 -22.89 -6.10 22.79
CA PHE A 298 -22.94 -6.80 24.08
C PHE A 298 -24.40 -7.07 24.49
N THR A 299 -24.59 -7.97 25.45
CA THR A 299 -25.91 -8.30 26.01
C THR A 299 -25.99 -7.84 27.46
N HIS A 300 -27.04 -7.11 27.82
CA HIS A 300 -27.34 -6.68 29.19
C HIS A 300 -28.81 -7.05 29.53
N GLU A 301 -29.00 -7.77 30.65
CA GLU A 301 -30.33 -8.24 31.10
C GLU A 301 -31.18 -8.96 30.03
N GLY A 302 -30.54 -9.68 29.11
CA GLY A 302 -31.22 -10.42 28.04
C GLY A 302 -31.62 -9.57 26.83
N THR A 303 -31.23 -8.29 26.79
CA THR A 303 -31.36 -7.42 25.62
C THR A 303 -29.98 -7.23 24.98
N ASP A 304 -29.92 -7.36 23.65
CA ASP A 304 -28.70 -7.10 22.88
C ASP A 304 -28.60 -5.60 22.55
N TYR A 305 -27.40 -5.07 22.69
CA TYR A 305 -27.06 -3.69 22.44
C TYR A 305 -25.91 -3.59 21.45
N THR A 306 -25.97 -2.54 20.62
CA THR A 306 -24.94 -2.18 19.66
C THR A 306 -24.45 -0.77 19.93
N VAL A 307 -23.13 -0.61 20.03
CA VAL A 307 -22.47 0.68 19.98
C VAL A 307 -22.06 0.94 18.55
N GLN A 308 -22.46 2.08 17.99
CA GLN A 308 -22.12 2.45 16.63
C GLN A 308 -21.70 3.92 16.54
N ALA A 309 -20.84 4.22 15.57
CA ALA A 309 -20.53 5.57 15.14
C ALA A 309 -21.41 5.95 13.95
N GLU A 310 -22.15 7.04 14.07
CA GLU A 310 -22.91 7.65 13.00
C GLU A 310 -22.22 8.94 12.58
N ILE A 311 -21.74 8.99 11.34
CA ILE A 311 -21.14 10.19 10.75
C ILE A 311 -22.15 10.78 9.78
N VAL A 312 -22.53 12.03 10.02
CA VAL A 312 -23.50 12.76 9.20
C VAL A 312 -22.93 14.14 8.88
N ASN A 313 -22.64 14.40 7.61
CA ASN A 313 -22.06 15.67 7.14
C ASN A 313 -20.80 16.11 7.94
N GLY A 314 -19.92 15.17 8.28
CA GLY A 314 -18.70 15.45 9.05
C GLY A 314 -18.87 15.47 10.58
N ASP A 315 -20.11 15.35 11.09
CA ASP A 315 -20.37 15.21 12.52
C ASP A 315 -20.41 13.75 12.95
N CYS A 316 -19.58 13.40 13.93
CA CYS A 316 -19.50 12.06 14.51
C CYS A 316 -20.32 11.97 15.80
N ASN A 317 -21.24 11.03 15.82
CA ASN A 317 -22.07 10.68 16.96
C ASN A 317 -21.81 9.23 17.37
N ILE A 318 -21.49 8.98 18.63
CA ILE A 318 -21.42 7.62 19.17
C ILE A 318 -22.77 7.29 19.81
N VAL A 319 -23.41 6.23 19.34
CA VAL A 319 -24.79 5.90 19.68
C VAL A 319 -24.85 4.50 20.28
N LEU A 320 -25.57 4.37 21.39
CA LEU A 320 -25.98 3.08 21.94
C LEU A 320 -27.41 2.77 21.52
N ILE A 321 -27.61 1.62 20.91
CA ILE A 321 -28.89 1.18 20.35
C ILE A 321 -29.26 -0.20 20.90
N ASP A 322 -30.53 -0.41 21.21
CA ASP A 322 -31.04 -1.74 21.55
C ASP A 322 -31.37 -2.60 20.32
N SER A 323 -31.73 -3.85 20.57
CA SER A 323 -32.17 -4.81 19.54
C SER A 323 -33.37 -4.37 18.68
N THR A 324 -34.15 -3.38 19.12
CA THR A 324 -35.31 -2.84 18.39
C THR A 324 -34.96 -1.66 17.48
N GLY A 325 -33.73 -1.13 17.60
CA GLY A 325 -33.29 0.07 16.91
C GLY A 325 -33.54 1.36 17.70
N MET A 326 -33.96 1.28 18.98
CA MET A 326 -34.14 2.44 19.83
C MET A 326 -32.78 2.95 20.32
N LYS A 327 -32.53 4.25 20.14
CA LYS A 327 -31.32 4.91 20.63
C LYS A 327 -31.50 5.26 22.10
N LEU A 328 -30.71 4.65 22.98
CA LEU A 328 -30.73 4.92 24.43
C LEU A 328 -29.93 6.18 24.78
N ILE A 329 -28.83 6.42 24.06
CA ILE A 329 -28.01 7.61 24.22
C ILE A 329 -27.29 7.93 22.91
N THR A 330 -27.14 9.22 22.61
CA THR A 330 -26.34 9.73 21.49
C THR A 330 -25.31 10.71 22.06
N ALA A 331 -24.04 10.39 21.86
CA ALA A 331 -22.90 11.22 22.25
C ALA A 331 -22.38 11.97 21.03
N GLU A 332 -22.68 13.27 20.97
CA GLU A 332 -22.19 14.17 19.93
C GLU A 332 -20.75 14.59 20.27
N VAL A 333 -19.75 13.94 19.67
CA VAL A 333 -18.35 14.09 20.10
C VAL A 333 -17.56 15.15 19.32
N THR A 334 -18.01 15.54 18.11
CA THR A 334 -17.27 16.45 17.22
C THR A 334 -16.90 17.76 17.90
N GLY A 335 -17.88 18.45 18.50
CA GLY A 335 -17.67 19.76 19.10
C GLY A 335 -16.75 19.73 20.32
N ASP A 336 -16.64 18.60 21.02
CA ASP A 336 -15.69 18.44 22.12
C ASP A 336 -14.30 18.07 21.63
N ILE A 337 -14.19 17.23 20.59
CA ILE A 337 -12.93 16.95 19.91
C ILE A 337 -12.30 18.25 19.39
N GLU A 338 -13.10 19.13 18.76
CA GLU A 338 -12.65 20.44 18.27
C GLU A 338 -12.07 21.34 19.37
N LYS A 339 -12.57 21.25 20.61
CA LYS A 339 -12.02 22.03 21.75
C LYS A 339 -10.70 21.47 22.25
N ILE A 340 -10.48 20.16 22.09
CA ILE A 340 -9.23 19.50 22.49
C ILE A 340 -8.11 19.90 21.55
N ILE A 341 -8.42 20.23 20.30
CA ILE A 341 -7.46 20.63 19.26
C ILE A 341 -6.94 22.06 19.54
N PRO A 342 -5.66 22.25 19.91
CA PRO A 342 -5.10 23.59 20.13
C PRO A 342 -5.12 24.45 18.86
N SER A 343 -5.22 25.77 19.01
CA SER A 343 -5.33 26.70 17.86
C SER A 343 -4.07 26.80 16.99
N GLU A 344 -2.91 26.39 17.50
CA GLU A 344 -1.64 26.33 16.77
C GLU A 344 -1.04 24.92 16.91
N SER A 345 -0.37 24.45 15.87
CA SER A 345 0.37 23.18 15.88
C SER A 345 1.70 23.35 15.17
N ASP A 346 2.75 22.80 15.76
CA ASP A 346 4.04 22.65 15.10
C ASP A 346 4.15 21.30 14.37
N GLY A 347 3.02 20.61 14.14
CA GLY A 347 2.90 19.32 13.45
C GLY A 347 3.51 18.13 14.21
N LYS A 348 3.90 18.31 15.48
CA LYS A 348 4.38 17.20 16.31
C LYS A 348 3.22 16.53 17.05
N PRO A 349 3.34 15.22 17.35
CA PRO A 349 2.43 14.54 18.25
C PRO A 349 2.41 15.22 19.61
N GLU A 350 1.22 15.45 20.11
CA GLU A 350 0.99 15.99 21.45
C GLU A 350 0.45 14.88 22.34
N THR A 351 0.88 14.87 23.60
CA THR A 351 0.38 13.95 24.61
C THR A 351 -0.39 14.73 25.65
N VAL A 352 -1.60 14.28 25.95
CA VAL A 352 -2.61 15.00 26.73
C VAL A 352 -3.09 14.12 27.88
N ALA A 353 -3.34 14.71 29.05
CA ALA A 353 -3.73 13.95 30.24
C ALA A 353 -5.08 13.23 30.03
N PRO A 354 -5.31 12.04 30.62
CA PRO A 354 -6.54 11.28 30.44
C PRO A 354 -7.83 12.06 30.71
N GLU A 355 -7.82 13.00 31.65
CA GLU A 355 -8.97 13.82 32.01
C GLU A 355 -9.41 14.74 30.86
N GLN A 356 -8.44 15.29 30.12
CA GLN A 356 -8.68 16.18 28.98
C GLN A 356 -9.16 15.42 27.74
N MET A 357 -8.87 14.12 27.65
CA MET A 357 -9.33 13.22 26.58
C MET A 357 -10.59 12.44 27.00
N SER A 358 -11.28 12.85 28.06
CA SER A 358 -12.46 12.16 28.57
C SER A 358 -13.73 12.99 28.40
N LEU A 359 -14.73 12.37 27.77
CA LEU A 359 -16.05 12.96 27.54
C LEU A 359 -17.10 12.13 28.28
N VAL A 360 -18.11 12.78 28.86
CA VAL A 360 -19.15 12.12 29.65
C VAL A 360 -20.52 12.57 29.17
N PHE A 361 -21.35 11.61 28.80
CA PHE A 361 -22.69 11.81 28.29
C PHE A 361 -23.68 11.05 29.17
N LYS A 362 -24.80 11.69 29.49
CA LYS A 362 -25.88 11.11 30.29
C LYS A 362 -27.14 10.98 29.44
N GLY A 363 -27.71 9.79 29.41
CA GLY A 363 -29.01 9.47 28.81
C GLY A 363 -29.98 8.94 29.86
N ASP A 364 -31.16 8.53 29.42
CA ASP A 364 -32.18 7.95 30.30
C ASP A 364 -31.75 6.54 30.74
N GLY A 365 -31.31 6.40 31.99
CA GLY A 365 -30.90 5.11 32.56
C GLY A 365 -29.53 4.60 32.08
N VAL A 366 -28.76 5.41 31.33
CA VAL A 366 -27.43 5.03 30.83
C VAL A 366 -26.45 6.20 30.93
N LEU A 367 -25.25 5.92 31.41
CA LEU A 367 -24.09 6.79 31.35
C LEU A 367 -23.12 6.25 30.29
N MET A 368 -22.69 7.12 29.38
CA MET A 368 -21.63 6.82 28.41
C MET A 368 -20.42 7.71 28.67
N LYS A 369 -19.26 7.09 28.88
CA LYS A 369 -17.98 7.80 29.00
C LYS A 369 -17.09 7.42 27.83
N VAL A 370 -16.56 8.41 27.12
CA VAL A 370 -15.72 8.21 25.94
C VAL A 370 -14.32 8.73 26.26
N TYR A 371 -13.34 7.82 26.27
CA TYR A 371 -11.93 8.19 26.29
C TYR A 371 -11.38 8.20 24.88
N LEU A 372 -10.94 9.35 24.40
CA LEU A 372 -10.29 9.49 23.10
C LEU A 372 -8.82 9.05 23.25
N MET A 373 -8.50 7.82 22.84
CA MET A 373 -7.14 7.29 22.95
C MET A 373 -6.18 8.01 22.00
N SER A 374 -6.68 8.40 20.83
CA SER A 374 -6.02 9.34 19.93
C SER A 374 -7.03 10.09 19.08
N VAL A 375 -6.61 11.28 18.65
CA VAL A 375 -7.27 12.11 17.65
C VAL A 375 -6.21 12.50 16.62
N ASN A 376 -6.30 11.96 15.41
CA ASN A 376 -5.42 12.28 14.30
C ASN A 376 -6.17 13.18 13.30
N LEU A 377 -5.63 14.34 12.98
CA LEU A 377 -6.20 15.30 12.05
C LEU A 377 -5.44 15.26 10.72
N TYR A 378 -6.20 15.37 9.64
CA TYR A 378 -5.70 15.39 8.27
C TYR A 378 -6.22 16.63 7.55
N ASP A 379 -5.39 17.68 7.43
CA ASP A 379 -5.71 18.89 6.65
C ASP A 379 -5.12 18.79 5.24
N ARG A 380 -5.69 17.87 4.44
CA ARG A 380 -5.17 17.51 3.12
C ARG A 380 -6.28 17.45 2.08
N GLU A 381 -6.12 18.21 0.99
CA GLU A 381 -7.08 18.24 -0.13
C GLU A 381 -7.25 16.88 -0.84
N ASP A 382 -6.29 15.97 -0.67
CA ASP A 382 -6.29 14.61 -1.23
C ASP A 382 -6.88 13.55 -0.27
N TYR A 383 -7.29 13.93 0.94
CA TYR A 383 -7.80 13.03 1.97
C TYR A 383 -9.19 13.50 2.44
N ASN A 384 -10.25 12.72 2.14
CA ASN A 384 -11.63 13.06 2.53
C ASN A 384 -11.93 12.86 4.04
N VAL A 385 -10.92 12.53 4.85
CA VAL A 385 -11.09 12.30 6.29
C VAL A 385 -10.68 13.58 7.02
N ARG A 386 -11.59 14.13 7.81
CA ARG A 386 -11.37 15.34 8.62
C ARG A 386 -10.55 15.02 9.87
N PHE A 387 -10.90 13.95 10.57
CA PHE A 387 -10.11 13.38 11.65
C PHE A 387 -10.41 11.89 11.85
N GLU A 388 -9.44 11.16 12.39
CA GLU A 388 -9.54 9.78 12.84
C GLU A 388 -9.46 9.77 14.36
N ILE A 389 -10.38 9.06 15.01
CA ILE A 389 -10.40 8.93 16.47
C ILE A 389 -10.39 7.46 16.87
N ASP A 390 -9.69 7.16 17.97
CA ASP A 390 -9.71 5.85 18.61
C ASP A 390 -10.42 5.94 19.97
N PRO A 391 -11.76 5.90 20.03
CA PRO A 391 -12.48 5.98 21.29
C PRO A 391 -12.54 4.64 22.03
N MET A 392 -12.23 4.67 23.32
CA MET A 392 -12.63 3.66 24.29
C MET A 392 -13.93 4.13 24.97
N VAL A 393 -15.04 3.47 24.63
CA VAL A 393 -16.40 3.79 25.08
C VAL A 393 -16.77 2.89 26.25
N LEU A 394 -17.02 3.50 27.40
CA LEU A 394 -17.47 2.87 28.63
C LEU A 394 -18.97 3.11 28.77
N ILE A 395 -19.71 2.06 29.08
CA ILE A 395 -21.15 2.10 29.27
C ILE A 395 -21.46 1.61 30.68
N THR A 396 -22.24 2.40 31.41
CA THR A 396 -22.80 2.04 32.71
C THR A 396 -24.31 2.19 32.65
N PHE A 397 -25.04 1.13 32.98
CA PHE A 397 -26.49 1.22 33.19
C PHE A 397 -26.75 1.76 34.60
N THR A 398 -27.58 2.79 34.71
CA THR A 398 -27.93 3.41 35.99
C THR A 398 -29.35 3.06 36.34
N GLU A 399 -29.62 2.66 37.58
CA GLU A 399 -30.99 2.52 38.06
C GLU A 399 -31.73 3.86 37.88
N THR A 400 -32.86 3.84 37.18
CA THR A 400 -33.75 5.00 37.11
C THR A 400 -34.21 5.28 38.54
N GLU A 401 -33.79 6.40 39.14
CA GLU A 401 -34.38 6.85 40.41
C GLU A 401 -35.90 6.97 40.18
N ALA A 402 -36.66 6.06 40.77
CA ALA A 402 -38.11 6.12 40.78
C ALA A 402 -38.53 7.32 41.64
N GLU A 403 -39.10 8.36 41.01
CA GLU A 403 -39.79 9.47 41.69
C GLU A 403 -40.98 9.01 42.53
#